data_AF-A0A3N4HYS3-F1
#
_entry.id   AF-A0A3N4HYS3-F1
#
_cell.length_a   1.000
_cell.length_b   1.000
_cell.length_c   1.000
_cell.angle_alpha   90.00
_cell.angle_beta   90.00
_cell.angle_gamma   90.00
#
_symmetry.space_group_name_H-M   'P 1'
#
loop_
_entity.id
_entity.type
_entity.pdbx_description
1 polymer ?
#
loop_
_entity_poly.entity_id
_entity_poly.type
_entity_poly.pdbx_seq_one_letter_code
_entity_poly.pdbx_strand_id
1 'polypeptide(L)'
;MQHTTTPTSKSHLHLLNLPCELRLEIYSWTPAFSLLQLSCTHPRIRAELVCRPGLFTKVYGYEDLRDQFYHRRPWELQILFIHQFVREEVDLFIARYSPFPKFGDAGYKVDSRKDRRRRFVCRVCLKIRRGEDFRDPSNLGPEWVYFWEACRKCHRALGYPALYEVLLEERIWTGERCAEYLTRRSEIYGRYTFFIDKKYFTA
;
A
#
# COMPACT_ATOMS: atom_id res chain seq x y z
N MET A 1 14.87 -37.59 -48.66
CA MET A 1 14.85 -36.11 -48.61
C MET A 1 14.31 -35.72 -47.24
N GLN A 2 15.15 -35.12 -46.38
CA GLN A 2 14.78 -34.76 -45.02
C GLN A 2 14.24 -33.32 -45.02
N HIS A 3 12.98 -33.14 -44.61
CA HIS A 3 12.39 -31.82 -44.38
C HIS A 3 12.81 -31.29 -43.01
N THR A 4 13.76 -30.37 -42.99
CA THR A 4 14.12 -29.57 -41.82
C THR A 4 13.09 -28.46 -41.61
N THR A 5 12.15 -28.65 -40.68
CA THR A 5 11.26 -27.58 -40.23
C THR A 5 12.02 -26.64 -39.31
N THR A 6 12.30 -25.42 -39.77
CA THR A 6 12.88 -24.34 -38.97
C THR A 6 11.92 -23.92 -37.85
N PRO A 7 12.37 -23.80 -36.59
CA PRO A 7 11.51 -23.38 -35.50
C PRO A 7 11.08 -21.92 -35.70
N THR A 8 9.79 -21.71 -35.99
CA THR A 8 9.17 -20.39 -36.02
C THR A 8 9.27 -19.75 -34.64
N SER A 9 10.11 -18.72 -34.54
CA SER A 9 10.23 -17.82 -33.39
C SER A 9 8.84 -17.33 -32.99
N LYS A 10 8.35 -17.72 -31.81
CA LYS A 10 7.10 -17.20 -31.25
C LYS A 10 7.27 -15.69 -31.08
N SER A 11 6.59 -14.90 -31.92
CA SER A 11 6.56 -13.46 -31.73
C SER A 11 5.93 -13.19 -30.37
N HIS A 12 6.73 -12.64 -29.45
CA HIS A 12 6.22 -12.23 -28.15
C HIS A 12 5.17 -11.16 -28.39
N LEU A 13 3.95 -11.39 -27.90
CA LEU A 13 2.87 -10.42 -27.95
C LEU A 13 3.32 -9.20 -27.14
N HIS A 14 3.70 -8.13 -27.85
CA HIS A 14 4.12 -6.88 -27.25
C HIS A 14 2.89 -5.98 -27.10
N LEU A 15 2.65 -5.44 -25.90
CA LEU A 15 1.48 -4.58 -25.62
C LEU A 15 1.35 -3.47 -26.66
N LEU A 16 2.48 -2.84 -27.05
CA LEU A 16 2.51 -1.73 -28.01
C LEU A 16 2.22 -2.11 -29.48
N ASN A 17 2.16 -3.40 -29.80
CA ASN A 17 1.74 -3.89 -31.11
C ASN A 17 0.22 -4.00 -31.23
N LEU A 18 -0.51 -3.89 -30.11
CA LEU A 18 -1.96 -3.83 -30.13
C LEU A 18 -2.45 -2.47 -30.67
N PRO A 19 -3.56 -2.47 -31.43
CA PRO A 19 -4.30 -1.25 -31.74
C PRO A 19 -4.54 -0.38 -30.50
N CYS A 20 -4.60 0.93 -30.71
CA CYS A 20 -4.74 1.89 -29.62
C CYS A 20 -5.99 1.60 -28.78
N GLU A 21 -7.10 1.30 -29.45
CA GLU A 21 -8.41 1.01 -28.88
C GLU A 21 -8.33 -0.15 -27.89
N LEU A 22 -7.65 -1.25 -28.26
CA LEU A 22 -7.49 -2.42 -27.39
C LEU A 22 -6.60 -2.10 -26.18
N ARG A 23 -5.56 -1.28 -26.34
CA ARG A 23 -4.73 -0.86 -25.21
C ARG A 23 -5.52 0.00 -24.23
N LEU A 24 -6.34 0.92 -24.74
CA LEU A 24 -7.17 1.79 -23.92
C LEU A 24 -8.26 1.01 -23.19
N GLU A 25 -8.82 -0.02 -23.83
CA GLU A 25 -9.72 -0.98 -23.18
C GLU A 25 -8.99 -1.67 -22.02
N ILE A 26 -7.80 -2.22 -22.24
CA ILE A 26 -6.97 -2.81 -21.18
C ILE A 26 -6.72 -1.82 -20.03
N TYR A 27 -6.36 -0.56 -20.34
CA TYR A 27 -6.12 0.46 -19.31
C TYR A 27 -7.36 0.73 -18.45
N SER A 28 -8.57 0.62 -19.01
CA SER A 28 -9.82 0.85 -18.28
C SER A 28 -10.08 -0.18 -17.17
N TRP A 29 -9.51 -1.37 -17.29
CA TRP A 29 -9.63 -2.47 -16.31
C TRP A 29 -8.49 -2.48 -15.27
N THR A 30 -7.52 -1.57 -15.38
CA THR A 30 -6.36 -1.54 -14.49
C THR A 30 -6.53 -0.54 -13.34
N PRO A 31 -6.17 -0.89 -12.09
CA PRO A 31 -6.18 0.04 -10.96
C PRO A 31 -5.30 1.27 -11.19
N ALA A 32 -5.58 2.36 -10.47
CA ALA A 32 -4.85 3.62 -10.61
C ALA A 32 -3.33 3.47 -10.40
N PHE A 33 -2.91 2.61 -9.47
CA PHE A 33 -1.50 2.38 -9.21
C PHE A 33 -0.81 1.58 -10.32
N SER A 34 -1.44 0.51 -10.80
CA SER A 34 -1.00 -0.20 -12.00
C SER A 34 -0.88 0.72 -13.22
N LEU A 35 -1.86 1.60 -13.45
CA LEU A 35 -1.77 2.62 -14.51
C LEU A 35 -0.59 3.58 -14.31
N LEU A 36 -0.31 3.98 -13.06
CA LEU A 36 0.83 4.82 -12.75
C LEU A 36 2.14 4.10 -13.08
N GLN A 37 2.26 2.82 -12.71
CA GLN A 37 3.43 2.01 -13.06
C GLN A 37 3.58 1.89 -14.58
N LEU A 38 2.51 1.55 -15.31
CA LEU A 38 2.50 1.47 -16.77
C LEU A 38 2.88 2.80 -17.44
N SER A 39 2.43 3.93 -16.90
CA SER A 39 2.81 5.26 -17.41
C SER A 39 4.31 5.55 -17.25
N CYS A 40 4.98 4.87 -16.31
CA CYS A 40 6.41 5.00 -16.08
C CYS A 40 7.25 4.06 -16.97
N THR A 41 6.66 3.06 -17.62
CA THR A 41 7.42 2.08 -18.42
C THR A 41 7.70 2.54 -19.85
N HIS A 42 6.80 3.31 -20.46
CA HIS A 42 6.95 3.73 -21.86
C HIS A 42 6.29 5.10 -22.17
N PRO A 43 6.98 6.02 -22.90
CA PRO A 43 6.44 7.34 -23.22
C PRO A 43 5.11 7.32 -24.00
N ARG A 44 4.93 6.35 -24.90
CA ARG A 44 3.68 6.16 -25.66
C ARG A 44 2.48 5.86 -24.76
N ILE A 45 2.66 4.99 -23.74
CA ILE A 45 1.61 4.67 -22.77
C ILE A 45 1.28 5.91 -21.94
N ARG A 46 2.31 6.64 -21.49
CA ARG A 46 2.13 7.91 -20.79
C ARG A 46 1.34 8.93 -21.61
N ALA A 47 1.69 9.10 -22.88
CA ALA A 47 1.00 10.03 -23.78
C ALA A 47 -0.48 9.65 -23.94
N GLU A 48 -0.79 8.36 -24.13
CA GLU A 48 -2.16 7.86 -24.23
C GLU A 48 -3.00 8.16 -22.98
N LEU A 49 -2.44 7.92 -21.79
CA LEU A 49 -3.11 8.18 -20.52
C LEU A 49 -3.32 9.68 -20.28
N VAL A 50 -2.30 10.50 -20.54
CA VAL A 50 -2.38 11.96 -20.38
C VAL A 50 -3.38 12.58 -21.36
N CYS A 51 -3.45 12.10 -22.60
CA CYS A 51 -4.42 12.57 -23.59
C CYS A 51 -5.87 12.19 -23.24
N ARG A 52 -6.10 11.22 -22.33
CA ARG A 52 -7.44 10.76 -21.94
C ARG A 52 -7.59 10.64 -20.42
N PRO A 53 -7.67 11.76 -19.70
CA PRO A 53 -7.78 11.76 -18.24
C PRO A 53 -8.97 10.95 -17.72
N GLY A 54 -10.06 10.91 -18.49
CA GLY A 54 -11.26 10.12 -18.17
C GLY A 54 -11.01 8.63 -17.97
N LEU A 55 -9.87 8.09 -18.44
CA LEU A 55 -9.46 6.71 -18.17
C LEU A 55 -9.03 6.54 -16.71
N PHE A 56 -8.12 7.37 -16.21
CA PHE A 56 -7.59 7.16 -14.86
C PHE A 56 -8.40 7.87 -13.77
N THR A 57 -9.27 8.82 -14.10
CA THR A 57 -10.07 9.52 -13.09
C THR A 57 -11.24 8.70 -12.55
N LYS A 58 -11.61 7.62 -13.25
CA LYS A 58 -12.74 6.73 -12.90
C LYS A 58 -12.31 5.37 -12.38
N VAL A 59 -11.03 5.02 -12.45
CA VAL A 59 -10.55 3.71 -12.00
C VAL A 59 -10.46 3.63 -10.47
N TYR A 60 -10.52 2.40 -9.98
CA TYR A 60 -10.34 2.10 -8.57
C TYR A 60 -9.01 2.66 -8.04
N GLY A 61 -9.07 3.27 -6.86
CA GLY A 61 -7.91 3.82 -6.16
C GLY A 61 -7.53 5.25 -6.54
N TYR A 62 -8.15 5.85 -7.56
CA TYR A 62 -7.95 7.27 -7.89
C TYR A 62 -8.89 8.17 -7.05
N GLU A 63 -8.35 9.21 -6.43
CA GLU A 63 -9.12 10.27 -5.78
C GLU A 63 -8.69 11.62 -6.34
N ASP A 64 -9.66 12.38 -6.83
CA ASP A 64 -9.41 13.71 -7.35
C ASP A 64 -9.22 14.69 -6.18
N LEU A 65 -7.97 14.98 -5.87
CA LEU A 65 -7.61 15.92 -4.81
C LEU A 65 -7.46 17.36 -5.33
N ARG A 66 -7.85 17.68 -6.57
CA ARG A 66 -7.62 19.02 -7.13
C ARG A 66 -8.42 20.12 -6.44
N ASP A 67 -9.57 19.78 -5.87
CA ASP A 67 -10.32 20.72 -5.01
C ASP A 67 -9.52 21.10 -3.74
N GLN A 68 -8.60 20.23 -3.29
CA GLN A 68 -7.75 20.47 -2.12
C GLN A 68 -6.45 21.20 -2.46
N PHE A 69 -5.96 21.03 -3.69
CA PHE A 69 -4.70 21.59 -4.16
C PHE A 69 -4.98 22.40 -5.42
N TYR A 70 -5.16 23.72 -5.27
CA TYR A 70 -5.41 24.73 -6.32
C TYR A 70 -4.38 24.67 -7.49
N HIS A 71 -4.37 23.60 -8.26
CA HIS A 71 -3.35 23.32 -9.25
C HIS A 71 -3.93 23.44 -10.66
N ARG A 72 -3.49 24.48 -11.37
CA ARG A 72 -3.70 24.71 -12.81
C ARG A 72 -2.89 23.74 -13.70
N ARG A 73 -2.45 22.60 -13.18
CA ARG A 73 -1.61 21.67 -13.97
C ARG A 73 -2.49 20.77 -14.84
N PRO A 74 -2.01 20.37 -16.03
CA PRO A 74 -2.67 19.37 -16.85
C PRO A 74 -2.85 18.07 -16.05
N TRP A 75 -3.87 17.30 -16.41
CA TRP A 75 -4.22 16.05 -15.74
C TRP A 75 -3.05 15.05 -15.83
N GLU A 76 -2.33 14.90 -14.73
CA GLU A 76 -1.24 13.93 -14.61
C GLU A 76 -1.61 12.86 -13.60
N LEU A 77 -1.40 11.59 -13.97
CA LEU A 77 -1.47 10.49 -13.04
C LEU A 77 -0.22 10.53 -12.14
N GLN A 78 -0.43 10.80 -10.85
CA GLN A 78 0.64 10.94 -9.87
C GLN A 78 0.32 10.11 -8.63
N ILE A 79 1.36 9.66 -7.92
CA ILE A 79 1.21 8.88 -6.68
C ILE A 79 0.41 9.61 -5.60
N LEU A 80 0.35 10.95 -5.65
CA LEU A 80 -0.42 11.77 -4.72
C LEU A 80 -1.94 11.63 -4.88
N PHE A 81 -2.42 11.26 -6.08
CA PHE A 81 -3.84 11.06 -6.39
C PHE A 81 -4.30 9.61 -6.19
N ILE A 82 -3.39 8.73 -5.77
CA ILE A 82 -3.74 7.36 -5.39
C ILE A 82 -4.09 7.36 -3.92
N HIS A 83 -5.32 6.96 -3.59
CA HIS A 83 -5.82 6.96 -2.22
C HIS A 83 -6.03 5.55 -1.66
N GLN A 84 -6.16 4.56 -2.55
CA GLN A 84 -6.45 3.17 -2.20
C GLN A 84 -5.79 2.23 -3.20
N PHE A 85 -5.34 1.07 -2.72
CA PHE A 85 -4.70 0.02 -3.51
C PHE A 85 -5.57 -1.23 -3.54
N VAL A 86 -5.30 -2.11 -4.52
CA VAL A 86 -5.66 -3.52 -4.37
C VAL A 86 -4.62 -4.22 -3.50
N ARG A 87 -4.96 -5.37 -2.93
CA ARG A 87 -4.13 -6.03 -1.92
C ARG A 87 -2.74 -6.38 -2.47
N GLU A 88 -2.70 -6.85 -3.71
CA GLU A 88 -1.51 -7.28 -4.44
C GLU A 88 -0.54 -6.12 -4.72
N GLU A 89 -1.03 -4.88 -4.72
CA GLU A 89 -0.23 -3.68 -4.98
C GLU A 89 0.42 -3.10 -3.71
N VAL A 90 -0.08 -3.48 -2.52
CA VAL A 90 0.35 -2.91 -1.24
C VAL A 90 1.84 -3.14 -0.99
N ASP A 91 2.32 -4.37 -1.18
CA ASP A 91 3.72 -4.70 -0.95
C ASP A 91 4.64 -3.99 -1.95
N LEU A 92 4.21 -3.87 -3.21
CA LEU A 92 4.94 -3.13 -4.22
C LEU A 92 5.04 -1.64 -3.86
N PHE A 93 3.94 -1.03 -3.39
CA PHE A 93 3.94 0.35 -2.94
C PHE A 93 4.88 0.57 -1.75
N ILE A 94 4.81 -0.30 -0.74
CA ILE A 94 5.68 -0.21 0.46
C ILE A 94 7.13 -0.32 0.04
N ALA A 95 7.49 -1.34 -0.75
CA ALA A 95 8.87 -1.58 -1.16
C ALA A 95 9.45 -0.40 -1.97
N ARG A 96 8.63 0.25 -2.82
CA ARG A 96 9.12 1.25 -3.77
C ARG A 96 9.00 2.69 -3.30
N TYR A 97 7.92 3.05 -2.61
CA TYR A 97 7.55 4.45 -2.35
C TYR A 97 7.52 4.82 -0.87
N SER A 98 7.14 3.88 -0.02
CA SER A 98 6.98 4.15 1.42
C SER A 98 7.43 2.97 2.25
N PRO A 99 8.75 2.68 2.25
CA PRO A 99 9.27 1.61 3.09
C PRO A 99 8.98 1.95 4.54
N PHE A 100 8.36 1.00 5.25
CA PHE A 100 8.15 1.15 6.67
C PHE A 100 9.50 1.25 7.39
N PRO A 101 9.59 2.04 8.47
CA PRO A 101 10.71 1.94 9.39
C PRO A 101 10.84 0.49 9.86
N LYS A 102 12.07 -0.05 9.95
CA LYS A 102 12.27 -1.40 10.46
C LYS A 102 11.82 -1.47 11.91
N PHE A 103 11.05 -2.50 12.25
CA PHE A 103 10.69 -2.78 13.64
C PHE A 103 11.96 -3.14 14.41
N GLY A 104 12.13 -2.57 15.61
CA GLY A 104 13.30 -2.91 16.45
C GLY A 104 14.56 -2.07 16.20
N ASP A 105 14.56 -1.10 15.27
CA ASP A 105 15.57 -0.05 15.26
C ASP A 105 15.42 0.75 16.56
N ALA A 106 16.13 0.32 17.61
CA ALA A 106 16.13 0.90 18.94
C ALA A 106 16.50 2.38 18.80
N GLY A 107 15.49 3.25 18.91
CA GLY A 107 15.67 4.68 18.70
C GLY A 107 15.08 5.23 17.40
N TYR A 108 14.11 4.58 16.74
CA TYR A 108 13.22 5.31 15.82
C TYR A 108 12.33 6.28 16.59
N LYS A 109 12.96 7.31 17.18
CA LYS A 109 12.33 8.57 17.51
C LYS A 109 11.87 9.12 16.16
N VAL A 110 10.61 8.88 15.86
CA VAL A 110 9.92 9.52 14.75
C VAL A 110 10.26 11.00 14.83
N ASP A 111 11.01 11.51 13.86
CA ASP A 111 11.23 12.94 13.75
C ASP A 111 9.86 13.53 13.47
N SER A 112 9.26 14.04 14.54
CA SER A 112 7.82 14.09 14.68
C SER A 112 7.16 14.95 13.60
N ARG A 113 7.91 15.80 12.90
CA ARG A 113 7.39 16.61 11.79
C ARG A 113 7.48 15.92 10.43
N LYS A 114 8.60 15.24 10.14
CA LYS A 114 8.82 14.62 8.82
C LYS A 114 7.88 13.44 8.61
N ASP A 115 7.78 12.55 9.58
CA ASP A 115 6.97 11.34 9.44
C ASP A 115 5.47 11.61 9.51
N ARG A 116 5.02 12.68 10.19
CA ARG A 116 3.60 13.11 10.14
C ARG A 116 3.13 13.41 8.72
N ARG A 117 4.03 13.93 7.87
CA ARG A 117 3.73 14.28 6.48
C ARG A 117 3.95 13.11 5.51
N ARG A 118 4.65 12.06 5.94
CA ARG A 118 4.83 10.85 5.12
C ARG A 118 3.50 10.14 4.95
N ARG A 119 3.35 9.54 3.77
CA ARG A 119 2.16 8.79 3.37
C ARG A 119 2.48 7.31 3.44
N PHE A 120 1.69 6.56 4.19
CA PHE A 120 1.84 5.12 4.34
C PHE A 120 0.54 4.43 3.93
N VAL A 121 0.63 3.20 3.47
CA VAL A 121 -0.55 2.38 3.15
C VAL A 121 -0.95 1.56 4.36
N CYS A 122 -2.23 1.57 4.69
CA CYS A 122 -2.80 0.69 5.69
C CYS A 122 -3.02 -0.69 5.07
N ARG A 123 -2.47 -1.77 5.64
CA ARG A 123 -2.66 -3.13 5.10
C ARG A 123 -4.04 -3.72 5.35
N VAL A 124 -4.82 -3.09 6.24
CA VAL A 124 -6.20 -3.53 6.55
C VAL A 124 -7.21 -2.91 5.59
N CYS A 125 -7.24 -1.57 5.48
CA CYS A 125 -8.18 -0.88 4.58
C CYS A 125 -7.60 -0.51 3.22
N LEU A 126 -6.34 -0.84 2.95
CA LEU A 126 -5.62 -0.60 1.70
C LEU A 126 -5.51 0.89 1.29
N LYS A 127 -5.83 1.81 2.21
CA LYS A 127 -5.82 3.26 1.95
C LYS A 127 -4.49 3.90 2.32
N ILE A 128 -4.08 4.89 1.54
CA ILE A 128 -3.00 5.81 1.90
C ILE A 128 -3.48 6.73 3.02
N ARG A 129 -2.68 6.82 4.07
CA ARG A 129 -2.91 7.70 5.22
C ARG A 129 -1.64 8.45 5.56
N ARG A 130 -1.79 9.52 6.34
CA ARG A 130 -0.64 10.26 6.89
C ARG A 130 -0.02 9.45 8.02
N GLY A 131 1.27 9.65 8.29
CA GLY A 131 1.94 8.95 9.39
C GLY A 131 1.25 9.14 10.75
N GLU A 132 0.62 10.29 10.98
CA GLU A 132 -0.18 10.54 12.20
C GLU A 132 -1.37 9.60 12.39
N ASP A 133 -1.89 9.02 11.31
CA ASP A 133 -2.95 8.03 11.37
C ASP A 133 -2.45 6.64 11.75
N PHE A 134 -1.14 6.38 11.82
CA PHE A 134 -0.58 5.10 12.26
C PHE A 134 -0.08 5.13 13.71
N ARG A 135 -0.42 6.19 14.45
CA ARG A 135 -0.11 6.26 15.88
C ARG A 135 -1.00 5.31 16.67
N ASP A 136 -0.38 4.61 17.62
CA ASP A 136 -1.11 3.88 18.64
C ASP A 136 -1.98 4.88 19.45
N PRO A 137 -3.32 4.75 19.41
CA PRO A 137 -4.21 5.64 20.12
C PRO A 137 -4.16 5.47 21.65
N SER A 138 -3.62 4.35 22.14
CA SER A 138 -3.51 4.04 23.57
C SER A 138 -2.30 4.68 24.23
N ASN A 139 -1.43 5.33 23.44
CA ASN A 139 -0.17 5.83 23.97
C ASN A 139 -0.35 7.12 24.77
N LEU A 140 -0.30 6.99 26.10
CA LEU A 140 -0.36 8.09 27.07
C LEU A 140 1.05 8.58 27.49
N GLY A 141 2.12 7.92 27.03
CA GLY A 141 3.51 8.27 27.35
C GLY A 141 4.15 9.25 26.36
N PRO A 142 5.33 9.80 26.69
CA PRO A 142 6.09 10.69 25.79
C PRO A 142 6.64 9.98 24.53
N GLU A 143 6.68 8.64 24.53
CA GLU A 143 7.19 7.82 23.44
C GLU A 143 6.06 7.25 22.58
N TRP A 144 5.85 7.85 21.41
CA TRP A 144 4.84 7.39 20.45
C TRP A 144 5.26 6.05 19.82
N VAL A 145 4.48 5.00 20.07
CA VAL A 145 4.53 3.72 19.35
C VAL A 145 3.66 3.85 18.10
N TYR A 146 4.23 3.52 16.94
CA TYR A 146 3.51 3.50 15.67
C TYR A 146 3.19 2.07 15.28
N PHE A 147 1.96 1.89 14.77
CA PHE A 147 1.47 0.65 14.23
C PHE A 147 1.37 0.78 12.71
N TRP A 148 2.49 0.66 12.02
CA TRP A 148 2.57 1.00 10.60
C TRP A 148 1.71 0.11 9.68
N GLU A 149 1.32 -1.08 10.13
CA GLU A 149 0.54 -2.01 9.32
C GLU A 149 -0.96 -1.66 9.27
N ALA A 150 -1.47 -0.91 10.25
CA ALA A 150 -2.88 -0.53 10.29
C ALA A 150 -3.11 0.89 10.79
N CYS A 151 -3.90 1.65 10.04
CA CYS A 151 -4.29 2.99 10.48
C CYS A 151 -5.22 2.92 11.70
N ARG A 152 -5.18 3.98 12.50
CA ARG A 152 -6.00 4.28 13.69
C ARG A 152 -7.49 4.08 13.46
N LYS A 153 -8.01 4.32 12.25
CA LYS A 153 -9.41 4.05 11.92
C LYS A 153 -9.72 2.55 11.95
N CYS A 154 -8.87 1.73 11.30
CA CYS A 154 -8.99 0.27 11.34
C CYS A 154 -8.78 -0.26 12.76
N HIS A 155 -7.80 0.32 13.44
CA HIS A 155 -7.51 0.01 14.83
C HIS A 155 -8.72 0.23 15.75
N ARG A 156 -9.42 1.36 15.60
CA ARG A 156 -10.63 1.67 16.40
C ARG A 156 -11.83 0.81 15.99
N ALA A 157 -11.95 0.50 14.70
CA ALA A 157 -13.07 -0.27 14.19
C ALA A 157 -13.01 -1.75 14.58
N LEU A 158 -11.82 -2.37 14.52
CA LEU A 158 -11.63 -3.80 14.81
C LEU A 158 -11.30 -4.06 16.29
N GLY A 159 -10.69 -3.09 16.97
CA GLY A 159 -10.03 -3.36 18.25
C GLY A 159 -8.76 -4.19 18.07
N TYR A 160 -8.01 -4.38 19.15
CA TYR A 160 -6.73 -5.10 19.10
C TYR A 160 -6.87 -6.57 18.69
N PRO A 161 -7.75 -7.39 19.29
CA PRO A 161 -7.80 -8.83 19.01
C PRO A 161 -8.11 -9.13 17.54
N ALA A 162 -9.19 -8.56 17.00
CA ALA A 162 -9.58 -8.79 15.60
C ALA A 162 -8.58 -8.19 14.61
N LEU A 163 -7.90 -7.10 14.97
CA LEU A 163 -6.82 -6.57 14.13
C LEU A 163 -5.67 -7.56 14.00
N TYR A 164 -5.29 -8.25 15.08
CA TYR A 164 -4.22 -9.26 15.01
C TYR A 164 -4.61 -10.46 14.17
N GLU A 165 -5.85 -10.94 14.30
CA GLU A 165 -6.36 -12.03 13.48
C GLU A 165 -6.26 -11.69 11.99
N VAL A 166 -6.70 -10.50 11.61
CA VAL A 166 -6.54 -10.02 10.22
C VAL A 166 -5.07 -9.99 9.79
N LEU A 167 -4.15 -9.53 10.64
CA LEU A 167 -2.73 -9.44 10.26
C LEU A 167 -2.04 -10.81 10.18
N LEU A 168 -2.48 -11.78 10.97
CA LEU A 168 -2.00 -13.16 10.94
C LEU A 168 -2.56 -13.91 9.71
N GLU A 169 -3.87 -13.80 9.46
CA GLU A 169 -4.53 -14.42 8.30
C GLU A 169 -3.93 -13.92 6.98
N GLU A 170 -3.66 -12.62 6.90
CA GLU A 170 -3.05 -11.97 5.74
C GLU A 170 -1.53 -12.23 5.64
N ARG A 171 -0.97 -13.04 6.55
CA ARG A 171 0.47 -13.35 6.63
C ARG A 171 1.37 -12.11 6.68
N ILE A 172 0.81 -11.00 7.17
CA ILE A 172 1.54 -9.75 7.38
C ILE A 172 2.45 -9.92 8.59
N TRP A 173 1.95 -10.60 9.62
CA TRP A 173 2.68 -10.95 10.83
C TRP A 173 2.92 -12.45 10.94
N THR A 174 4.08 -12.79 11.50
CA THR A 174 4.33 -14.12 12.05
C THR A 174 3.82 -14.18 13.49
N GLY A 175 3.57 -15.39 14.01
CA GLY A 175 3.24 -15.57 15.43
C GLY A 175 4.28 -14.94 16.36
N GLU A 176 5.56 -15.06 16.01
CA GLU A 176 6.69 -14.43 16.73
C GLU A 176 6.59 -12.90 16.75
N ARG A 177 6.32 -12.27 15.60
CA ARG A 177 6.17 -10.80 15.50
C ARG A 177 4.96 -10.31 16.31
N CYS A 178 3.90 -11.11 16.34
CA CYS A 178 2.73 -10.91 17.18
C CYS A 178 3.10 -10.92 18.67
N ALA A 179 3.83 -11.95 19.10
CA ALA A 179 4.30 -12.11 20.47
C ALA A 179 5.26 -10.98 20.91
N GLU A 180 6.21 -10.60 20.06
CA GLU A 180 7.15 -9.50 20.32
C GLU A 180 6.41 -8.18 20.55
N TYR A 181 5.46 -7.85 19.66
CA TYR A 181 4.67 -6.63 19.79
C TYR A 181 3.85 -6.62 21.09
N LEU A 182 3.17 -7.72 21.40
CA LEU A 182 2.33 -7.85 22.59
C LEU A 182 3.17 -7.76 23.88
N THR A 183 4.35 -8.37 23.89
CA THR A 183 5.31 -8.27 25.01
C THR A 183 5.73 -6.82 25.22
N ARG A 184 6.23 -6.15 24.18
CA ARG A 184 6.68 -4.75 24.27
C ARG A 184 5.56 -3.80 24.66
N ARG A 185 4.35 -4.05 24.18
CA ARG A 185 3.14 -3.32 24.59
C ARG A 185 2.86 -3.51 26.08
N SER A 186 2.94 -4.74 26.58
CA SER A 186 2.70 -5.03 27.99
C SER A 186 3.72 -4.36 28.92
N GLU A 187 4.98 -4.25 28.47
CA GLU A 187 6.05 -3.52 29.16
C GLU A 187 5.77 -2.02 29.24
N ILE A 188 5.35 -1.41 28.12
CA ILE A 188 5.07 0.04 28.03
C ILE A 188 3.85 0.42 28.88
N TYR A 189 2.80 -0.40 28.86
CA TYR A 189 1.51 -0.07 29.48
C TYR A 189 1.29 -0.68 30.87
N GLY A 190 2.33 -1.30 31.47
CA GLY A 190 2.39 -1.73 32.86
C GLY A 190 1.06 -2.20 33.48
N ARG A 191 0.81 -3.53 33.46
CA ARG A 191 -0.28 -4.22 34.20
C ARG A 191 -1.73 -4.09 33.70
N TYR A 192 -1.98 -3.69 32.45
CA TYR A 192 -3.22 -4.18 31.84
C TYR A 192 -2.97 -5.62 31.37
N THR A 193 -3.41 -6.58 32.18
CA THR A 193 -3.48 -8.00 31.78
C THR A 193 -4.43 -8.11 30.60
N PHE A 194 -3.92 -7.92 29.40
CA PHE A 194 -4.58 -8.42 28.21
C PHE A 194 -4.54 -9.94 28.35
N PHE A 195 -5.71 -10.56 28.53
CA PHE A 195 -5.86 -11.99 28.29
C PHE A 195 -5.67 -12.21 26.80
N ILE A 196 -4.42 -12.25 26.37
CA ILE A 196 -4.07 -12.78 25.06
C ILE A 196 -4.31 -14.27 25.24
N ASP A 197 -5.39 -14.72 24.64
CA ASP A 197 -5.82 -16.11 24.67
C ASP A 197 -4.63 -17.00 24.28
N LYS A 198 -4.26 -17.96 25.13
CA LYS A 198 -3.03 -18.77 24.95
C LYS A 198 -2.99 -19.49 23.61
N LYS A 199 -4.13 -19.62 22.93
CA LYS A 199 -4.26 -20.16 21.57
C LYS A 199 -3.36 -19.48 20.53
N TYR A 200 -2.91 -18.24 20.76
CA TYR A 200 -2.03 -17.54 19.82
C TYR A 200 -0.53 -17.83 20.04
N PHE A 201 -0.15 -18.55 21.09
CA PHE A 201 1.25 -18.85 21.44
C PHE A 201 1.65 -20.31 21.22
N THR A 202 0.72 -21.19 20.85
CA THR A 202 1.00 -22.58 20.52
C THR A 202 0.97 -22.76 19.00
N ALA A 203 2.15 -22.70 18.39
CA ALA A 203 2.41 -23.23 17.05
C ALA A 203 3.19 -24.54 17.20
#